data_AF-A0A0F9N852-F1
#
_entry.id   AF-A0A0F9N852-F1
#
_cell.length_a   1.000
_cell.length_b   1.000
_cell.length_c   1.000
_cell.angle_alpha   90.00
_cell.angle_beta   90.00
_cell.angle_gamma   90.00
#
_symmetry.space_group_name_H-M   'P 1'
#
loop_
_entity.id
_entity.type
_entity.pdbx_description
1 polymer ?
#
loop_
_entity_poly.entity_id
_entity_poly.type
_entity_poly.pdbx_seq_one_letter_code
_entity_poly.pdbx_strand_id
1 'polypeptide(L)'
;MKTMKLELLKKLIIDIPENLDRSKKKGKIASEIIKKIKSRSKNICELCRNYKSKKVHHIISNELSNEENLIDLCNHCHDAIHLLLYTSKKWKFPYKPHIHY
;
A
#
# COMPACT_ATOMS: atom_id res chain seq x y z
N MET A 1 3.23 22.68 -7.60
CA MET A 1 2.59 21.42 -7.15
C MET A 1 3.57 20.28 -7.36
N LYS A 2 3.76 19.37 -6.40
CA LYS A 2 4.57 18.16 -6.64
C LYS A 2 3.74 17.16 -7.45
N THR A 3 4.31 16.70 -8.55
CA THR A 3 3.64 15.77 -9.46
C THR A 3 3.52 14.39 -8.83
N MET A 4 2.32 13.81 -8.90
CA MET A 4 2.08 12.42 -8.50
C MET A 4 2.93 11.49 -9.37
N LYS A 5 3.52 10.45 -8.77
CA LYS A 5 4.29 9.44 -9.52
C LYS A 5 3.35 8.48 -10.25
N LEU A 6 3.00 8.79 -11.51
CA LEU A 6 2.05 8.01 -12.30
C LEU A 6 2.49 6.54 -12.45
N GLU A 7 3.76 6.28 -12.71
CA GLU A 7 4.29 4.90 -12.83
C GLU A 7 4.14 4.11 -11.52
N LEU A 8 4.25 4.77 -10.38
CA LEU A 8 4.04 4.13 -9.09
C LEU A 8 2.55 3.83 -8.86
N LEU A 9 1.66 4.71 -9.31
CA LEU A 9 0.22 4.45 -9.27
C LEU A 9 -0.17 3.24 -10.12
N LYS A 10 0.39 3.13 -11.33
CA LYS A 10 0.19 1.95 -12.20
C LYS A 10 0.65 0.68 -11.49
N LYS A 11 1.85 0.68 -10.90
CA LYS A 11 2.37 -0.46 -10.14
C LYS A 11 1.46 -0.89 -8.98
N LEU A 12 0.83 0.07 -8.30
CA LEU A 12 -0.01 -0.18 -7.14
C LEU A 12 -1.44 -0.66 -7.47
N ILE A 13 -1.86 -0.58 -8.74
CA ILE A 13 -3.25 -0.85 -9.14
C ILE A 13 -3.32 -1.72 -10.39
N ILE A 14 -2.68 -1.29 -11.48
CA ILE A 14 -2.71 -1.96 -12.78
C ILE A 14 -1.88 -3.24 -12.75
N ASP A 15 -0.70 -3.21 -12.15
CA ASP A 15 0.23 -4.35 -12.19
C ASP A 15 -0.07 -5.40 -11.12
N ILE A 16 -1.11 -5.17 -10.30
CA ILE A 16 -1.56 -6.13 -9.29
C ILE A 16 -2.29 -7.30 -9.98
N PRO A 17 -1.88 -8.57 -9.71
CA PRO A 17 -2.54 -9.74 -10.28
C PRO A 17 -3.99 -9.88 -9.82
N GLU A 18 -4.87 -10.33 -10.71
CA GLU A 18 -6.30 -10.49 -10.43
C GLU A 18 -6.61 -11.67 -9.50
N ASN A 19 -5.75 -12.69 -9.50
CA ASN A 19 -5.96 -13.97 -8.82
C ASN A 19 -4.97 -14.19 -7.67
N LEU A 20 -4.67 -13.15 -6.89
CA LEU A 20 -3.84 -13.31 -5.69
C LEU A 20 -4.44 -14.35 -4.75
N ASP A 21 -3.67 -15.39 -4.45
CA ASP A 21 -4.09 -16.48 -3.56
C ASP A 21 -4.40 -15.95 -2.17
N ARG A 22 -5.69 -15.85 -1.86
CA ARG A 22 -6.23 -15.24 -0.64
C ARG A 22 -6.03 -16.10 0.61
N SER A 23 -5.59 -17.36 0.45
CA SER A 23 -5.28 -18.25 1.57
C SER A 23 -3.93 -17.91 2.22
N LYS A 24 -3.03 -17.26 1.47
CA LYS A 24 -1.74 -16.83 1.98
C LYS A 24 -1.90 -15.66 2.94
N LYS A 25 -1.41 -15.85 4.17
CA LYS A 25 -1.33 -14.77 5.15
C LYS A 25 -0.29 -13.75 4.70
N LYS A 26 -0.69 -12.48 4.72
CA LYS A 26 0.22 -11.35 4.55
C LYS A 26 1.39 -11.46 5.55
N GLY A 27 2.61 -11.30 5.05
CA GLY A 27 3.81 -11.25 5.88
C GLY A 27 3.71 -10.13 6.91
N LYS A 28 4.13 -10.41 8.16
CA LYS A 28 4.34 -9.34 9.13
C LYS A 28 5.56 -8.53 8.68
N ILE A 29 5.41 -7.21 8.65
CA ILE A 29 6.55 -6.32 8.35
C ILE A 29 7.39 -6.20 9.60
N ALA A 30 8.67 -6.57 9.51
CA ALA A 30 9.60 -6.41 10.61
C ALA A 30 9.89 -4.93 10.89
N SER A 31 10.11 -4.59 12.15
CA SER A 31 10.22 -3.19 12.60
C SER A 31 11.40 -2.44 11.95
N GLU A 32 12.49 -3.14 11.71
CA GLU A 32 13.69 -2.67 11.05
C GLU A 32 13.42 -2.29 9.59
N ILE A 33 12.59 -3.07 8.89
CA ILE A 33 12.19 -2.78 7.52
C ILE A 33 11.29 -1.54 7.49
N ILE A 34 10.35 -1.40 8.44
CA ILE A 34 9.55 -0.16 8.56
C ILE A 34 10.45 1.06 8.74
N LYS A 35 11.46 0.98 9.61
CA LYS A 35 12.41 2.10 9.83
C LYS A 35 13.17 2.45 8.55
N LYS A 36 13.67 1.45 7.81
CA LYS A 36 14.36 1.66 6.53
C LYS A 36 13.45 2.34 5.50
N ILE A 37 12.22 1.85 5.35
CA ILE A 37 11.23 2.41 4.41
C ILE A 37 10.90 3.86 4.76
N LYS A 38 10.69 4.18 6.04
CA LYS A 38 10.43 5.56 6.49
C LYS A 38 11.63 6.48 6.33
N SER A 39 12.84 5.97 6.52
CA SER A 39 14.08 6.71 6.28
C SER A 39 14.23 7.03 4.79
N ARG A 40 14.03 6.04 3.91
CA ARG A 40 14.03 6.19 2.44
C ARG A 40 13.05 7.27 1.98
N SER A 41 11.82 7.24 2.50
CA SER A 41 10.76 8.18 2.12
C SER A 41 10.97 9.58 2.71
N LYS A 42 11.84 9.71 3.72
CA LYS A 42 12.00 10.88 4.59
C LYS A 42 10.69 11.28 5.29
N ASN A 43 9.88 10.29 5.68
CA ASN A 43 8.52 10.45 6.22
C ASN A 43 7.56 11.24 5.30
N ILE A 44 7.80 11.21 3.98
CA ILE A 44 6.95 11.85 2.97
C ILE A 44 6.34 10.77 2.09
N CYS A 45 5.03 10.85 1.86
CA CYS A 45 4.30 9.91 1.01
C CYS A 45 4.99 9.71 -0.35
N GLU A 46 5.37 8.48 -0.68
CA GLU A 46 6.15 8.18 -1.89
C GLU A 46 5.31 8.36 -3.17
N LEU A 47 3.97 8.30 -3.08
CA LEU A 47 3.05 8.47 -4.21
C LEU A 47 2.77 9.93 -4.54
N CYS A 48 2.18 10.69 -3.60
CA CYS A 48 1.74 12.06 -3.87
C CYS A 48 2.75 13.13 -3.48
N ARG A 49 3.75 12.80 -2.63
CA ARG A 49 4.79 13.71 -2.14
C ARG A 49 4.29 15.00 -1.44
N ASN A 50 2.99 15.13 -1.20
CA ASN A 50 2.35 16.31 -0.62
C ASN A 50 2.13 16.19 0.89
N TYR A 51 2.00 14.97 1.41
CA TYR A 51 1.66 14.72 2.82
C TYR A 51 2.71 13.87 3.53
N LYS A 52 2.78 14.02 4.86
CA LYS A 52 3.54 13.11 5.73
C LYS A 52 3.03 11.68 5.55
N SER A 53 3.95 10.74 5.40
CA SER A 53 3.60 9.34 5.37
C SER A 53 3.16 8.86 6.76
N LYS A 54 2.29 7.86 6.78
CA LYS A 54 1.75 7.28 8.02
C LYS A 54 1.72 5.75 7.99
N LYS A 55 1.55 5.15 6.82
CA LYS A 55 1.34 3.70 6.66
C LYS A 55 2.33 3.12 5.65
N VAL A 56 3.01 2.05 6.04
CA VAL A 56 3.75 1.19 5.10
C VAL A 56 2.77 0.21 4.48
N HIS A 57 2.71 0.21 3.15
CA HIS A 57 1.80 -0.58 2.33
C HIS A 57 2.59 -1.64 1.56
N HIS A 58 1.99 -2.81 1.35
CA HIS A 58 2.56 -3.80 0.44
C HIS A 58 2.04 -3.53 -0.96
N ILE A 59 2.92 -3.46 -1.95
CA ILE A 59 2.50 -3.36 -3.35
C ILE A 59 1.67 -4.60 -3.70
N ILE A 60 2.23 -5.79 -3.46
CA ILE A 60 1.54 -7.07 -3.60
C ILE A 60 1.33 -7.67 -2.20
N SER A 61 0.06 -7.77 -1.80
CA SER A 61 -0.32 -8.06 -0.40
C SER A 61 0.06 -9.46 0.11
N ASN A 62 0.26 -10.44 -0.77
CA ASN A 62 0.56 -11.84 -0.40
C ASN A 62 2.00 -12.24 -0.68
N GLU A 63 2.87 -11.27 -0.98
CA GLU A 63 4.29 -11.48 -1.20
C GLU A 63 5.12 -11.16 0.04
N LEU A 64 6.43 -11.42 -0.05
CA LEU A 64 7.39 -11.16 1.01
C LEU A 64 7.38 -9.68 1.42
N SER A 65 7.51 -9.43 2.72
CA SER A 65 7.60 -8.08 3.29
C SER A 65 9.03 -7.53 3.18
N ASN A 66 9.60 -7.49 1.97
CA ASN A 66 10.92 -6.94 1.69
C ASN A 66 10.84 -5.46 1.26
N GLU A 67 11.99 -4.78 1.15
CA GLU A 67 12.01 -3.34 0.88
C GLU A 67 11.44 -2.94 -0.49
N GLU A 68 11.46 -3.86 -1.45
CA GLU A 68 11.02 -3.65 -2.85
C GLU A 68 9.50 -3.76 -3.01
N ASN A 69 8.87 -4.60 -2.20
CA ASN A 69 7.42 -4.79 -2.15
C ASN A 69 6.73 -3.85 -1.15
N LEU A 70 7.48 -2.93 -0.52
CA LEU A 70 6.94 -2.02 0.49
C LEU A 70 7.08 -0.56 0.07
N ILE A 71 6.04 0.21 0.33
CA ILE A 71 5.94 1.63 0.02
C ILE A 71 5.37 2.42 1.19
N ASP A 72 5.89 3.61 1.44
CA ASP A 72 5.43 4.51 2.49
C ASP A 72 4.41 5.52 1.96
N LEU A 73 3.19 5.48 2.51
CA LEU A 73 2.06 6.26 2.02
C LEU A 73 1.44 7.12 3.11
N CYS A 74 0.84 8.26 2.71
CA CYS A 74 -0.11 8.96 3.58
C CYS A 74 -1.45 8.21 3.60
N ASN A 75 -2.32 8.53 4.56
CA ASN A 75 -3.64 7.90 4.70
C ASN A 75 -4.48 8.05 3.42
N HIS A 76 -4.54 9.25 2.83
CA HIS A 76 -5.34 9.49 1.62
C HIS A 76 -4.92 8.59 0.45
N CYS A 77 -3.62 8.51 0.16
CA CYS A 77 -3.10 7.65 -0.90
C CYS A 77 -3.32 6.17 -0.59
N HIS A 78 -3.10 5.76 0.66
CA HIS A 78 -3.31 4.38 1.08
C HIS A 78 -4.77 3.94 0.87
N ASP A 79 -5.73 4.76 1.31
CA ASP A 79 -7.14 4.42 1.26
C ASP A 79 -7.67 4.49 -0.19
N ALA A 80 -7.18 5.45 -0.99
CA ALA A 80 -7.49 5.54 -2.42
C ALA A 80 -7.03 4.30 -3.22
N ILE A 81 -5.83 3.77 -2.96
CA ILE A 81 -5.34 2.55 -3.61
C ILE A 81 -6.26 1.37 -3.30
N HIS A 82 -6.64 1.18 -2.03
CA HIS A 82 -7.54 0.08 -1.66
C HIS A 82 -8.91 0.22 -2.32
N LEU A 83 -9.45 1.45 -2.43
CA LEU A 83 -10.69 1.70 -3.15
C LEU A 83 -10.56 1.32 -4.63
N LEU A 84 -9.50 1.76 -5.30
CA LEU A 84 -9.27 1.49 -6.73
C LEU A 84 -9.03 0.00 -7.00
N LEU A 85 -8.31 -0.70 -6.13
CA LEU A 85 -8.14 -2.15 -6.22
C LEU A 85 -9.46 -2.89 -6.03
N TYR A 86 -10.32 -2.41 -5.13
CA TYR A 86 -11.65 -2.99 -4.93
C TYR A 86 -12.57 -2.77 -6.15
N THR A 87 -12.64 -1.55 -6.69
CA THR A 87 -13.46 -1.26 -7.88
C THR A 87 -12.97 -2.03 -9.11
N SER A 88 -11.67 -2.35 -9.16
CA SER A 88 -11.06 -3.16 -10.22
C SER A 88 -11.19 -4.67 -9.97
N LYS A 89 -11.91 -5.10 -8.92
CA LYS A 89 -12.07 -6.51 -8.50
C LYS A 89 -10.77 -7.25 -8.16
N LYS A 90 -9.67 -6.52 -7.97
CA LYS A 90 -8.33 -7.05 -7.65
C LYS A 90 -8.11 -7.30 -6.17
N TRP A 91 -8.84 -6.59 -5.31
CA TRP A 91 -8.74 -6.75 -3.86
C TRP A 91 -10.08 -6.61 -3.14
N LYS A 92 -10.12 -6.99 -1.87
CA LYS A 92 -11.30 -6.79 -1.02
C LYS A 92 -11.36 -5.34 -0.54
N PHE A 93 -12.57 -4.84 -0.34
CA PHE A 93 -12.76 -3.53 0.29
C PHE A 93 -12.13 -3.54 1.70
N PRO A 94 -11.33 -2.52 2.08
CA PRO A 94 -10.56 -2.54 3.32
C PRO A 94 -11.40 -2.34 4.59
N TYR A 95 -12.71 -2.14 4.47
CA TYR A 95 -13.59 -1.88 5.61
C TYR A 95 -13.95 -3.19 6.31
N LYS A 96 -13.55 -3.32 7.57
CA LYS A 96 -14.22 -4.23 8.50
C LYS A 96 -15.44 -3.46 9.03
N PRO A 97 -16.67 -3.97 8.88
CA PRO A 97 -17.79 -3.35 9.56
C PRO A 97 -17.50 -3.34 11.06
N HIS A 98 -17.64 -2.18 11.70
CA HIS A 98 -17.70 -2.09 13.15
C HIS A 98 -19.01 -2.78 13.57
N ILE A 99 -18.96 -4.08 13.81
CA ILE A 99 -20.08 -4.80 14.43
C ILE A 99 -20.02 -4.45 15.91
N HIS A 100 -20.80 -3.44 16.31
CA HIS A 100 -21.16 -3.24 17.71
C HIS A 100 -22.21 -4.30 18.04
N TYR A 101 -21.80 -5.34 18.76
CA TYR A 101 -22.72 -6.20 19.50
C TYR A 101 -23.04 -5.53 20.84
#